data_AF-A0A1A8GG73-F1
#
_entry.id   AF-A0A1A8GG73-F1
#
_cell.length_a   1.000
_cell.length_b   1.000
_cell.length_c   1.000
_cell.angle_alpha   90.00
_cell.angle_beta   90.00
_cell.angle_gamma   90.00
#
_symmetry.space_group_name_H-M   'P 1'
#
loop_
_entity.id
_entity.type
_entity.pdbx_description
1 polymer ?
#
loop_
_entity_poly.entity_id
_entity_poly.type
_entity_poly.pdbx_seq_one_letter_code
_entity_poly.pdbx_strand_id
1 'polypeptide(L)'
;MKLQTVDFHKIKSRAQLATGTPEKLVNTFQIFSGYHSEVRGLEGKRLDESEGLGMKGCSRGPSPLTMGPQDTLPVAAAFTETINAYFKGADPSKCVVKITGEMVLSFPAGITRHFASHPTQPILTFSISNYTRLEQVLPNPQLLCCDSTADGLDIKEFWVNMPNLMSHLKKVAEQKPQATYYNVDMIKYQVSAEGIQSTPLNLAVSWRCDSTNTDLRIDYKYNMEAMAAPVPLYNLHFLVPVDGGMARPQAMIPPATWNPEQQTIQWKIPSLSHRSDNGGVGALLGRFQMENGSCRPSQLAVQFSSEGSTLSGCDIQLVGVGYRLSLVKKRFAAGKYLADN
;
A
#
# COMPACT_ATOMS: atom_id res chain seq x y z
N MET A 1 37.09 -32.61 13.76
CA MET A 1 36.30 -31.41 14.10
C MET A 1 34.84 -31.70 13.74
N LYS A 2 33.96 -31.82 14.74
CA LYS A 2 32.56 -32.24 14.56
C LYS A 2 31.70 -31.05 14.09
N LEU A 3 30.95 -31.26 13.01
CA LEU A 3 29.82 -30.42 12.62
C LEU A 3 28.74 -30.52 13.71
N GLN A 4 28.34 -29.39 14.29
CA GLN A 4 27.16 -29.29 15.14
C GLN A 4 25.94 -29.07 14.26
N THR A 5 25.09 -30.10 14.19
CA THR A 5 23.74 -30.05 13.66
C THR A 5 22.89 -29.16 14.57
N VAL A 6 22.34 -28.07 14.04
CA VAL A 6 21.40 -27.20 14.77
C VAL A 6 20.03 -27.89 14.81
N ASP A 7 19.57 -28.14 16.03
CA ASP A 7 18.34 -28.88 16.35
C ASP A 7 17.09 -28.00 16.15
N PHE A 8 16.38 -28.22 15.04
CA PHE A 8 15.18 -27.47 14.65
C PHE A 8 13.96 -27.67 15.57
N HIS A 9 14.03 -28.55 16.57
CA HIS A 9 12.94 -28.77 17.53
C HIS A 9 12.96 -27.79 18.73
N LYS A 10 14.04 -27.02 18.93
CA LYS A 10 14.17 -26.14 20.11
C LYS A 10 13.69 -24.70 19.89
N ILE A 11 13.30 -24.32 18.67
CA ILE A 11 12.77 -22.98 18.35
C ILE A 11 11.23 -22.93 18.41
N LYS A 12 10.54 -24.08 18.42
CA LYS A 12 9.06 -24.14 18.48
C LYS A 12 8.47 -23.92 19.88
N SER A 13 9.24 -24.03 20.96
CA SER A 13 8.71 -24.02 22.33
C SER A 13 8.69 -22.65 23.02
N ARG A 14 9.11 -21.57 22.36
CA ARG A 14 9.05 -20.19 22.91
C ARG A 14 7.99 -19.28 22.28
N ALA A 15 7.27 -19.76 21.26
CA ALA A 15 6.24 -18.99 20.55
C ALA A 15 4.79 -19.33 20.96
N GLN A 16 4.58 -20.13 22.01
CA GLN A 16 3.26 -20.63 22.43
C GLN A 16 2.65 -19.94 23.67
N LEU A 17 3.21 -18.81 24.12
CA LEU A 17 2.67 -18.02 25.24
C LEU A 17 2.37 -16.58 24.82
N ALA A 18 1.51 -16.42 23.82
CA ALA A 18 0.79 -15.17 23.53
C ALA A 18 -0.32 -15.41 22.50
N THR A 19 -1.26 -16.30 22.78
CA THR A 19 -2.48 -16.45 21.97
C THR A 19 -3.69 -16.07 22.82
N GLY A 20 -4.05 -14.78 22.76
CA GLY A 20 -5.45 -14.40 22.92
C GLY A 20 -6.26 -15.02 21.79
N THR A 21 -7.48 -15.44 22.10
CA THR A 21 -8.38 -16.24 21.26
C THR A 21 -8.51 -15.75 19.79
N PRO A 22 -8.44 -16.64 18.78
CA PRO A 22 -8.43 -16.28 17.35
C PRO A 22 -9.71 -15.62 16.80
N GLU A 23 -10.85 -15.79 17.46
CA GLU A 23 -12.15 -15.44 16.87
C GLU A 23 -12.44 -13.93 16.81
N LYS A 24 -11.82 -13.10 17.66
CA LYS A 24 -12.06 -11.65 17.67
C LYS A 24 -11.18 -10.87 16.68
N LEU A 25 -9.97 -11.35 16.39
CA LEU A 25 -9.10 -10.78 15.36
C LEU A 25 -9.73 -10.96 13.96
N VAL A 26 -10.38 -12.09 13.72
CA VAL A 26 -11.07 -12.37 12.45
C VAL A 26 -12.18 -11.33 12.17
N ASN A 27 -12.89 -10.85 13.19
CA ASN A 27 -13.97 -9.86 13.01
C ASN A 27 -13.46 -8.48 12.59
N THR A 28 -12.39 -7.95 13.21
CA THR A 28 -11.78 -6.68 12.78
C THR A 28 -11.29 -6.79 11.33
N PHE A 29 -10.68 -7.91 10.96
CA PHE A 29 -10.22 -8.16 9.60
C PHE A 29 -11.34 -8.41 8.58
N GLN A 30 -12.47 -9.04 8.96
CA GLN A 30 -13.63 -9.21 8.08
C GLN A 30 -14.32 -7.88 7.76
N ILE A 31 -14.40 -6.97 8.73
CA ILE A 31 -14.93 -5.62 8.52
C ILE A 31 -14.08 -4.87 7.47
N PHE A 32 -12.75 -4.93 7.58
CA PHE A 32 -11.86 -4.28 6.60
C PHE A 32 -11.76 -5.02 5.26
N SER A 33 -11.83 -6.35 5.25
CA SER A 33 -11.88 -7.15 4.02
C SER A 33 -13.14 -6.84 3.20
N GLY A 34 -14.29 -6.70 3.88
CA GLY A 34 -15.55 -6.24 3.29
C GLY A 34 -15.41 -4.87 2.63
N TYR A 35 -14.79 -3.91 3.33
CA TYR A 35 -14.49 -2.58 2.77
C TYR A 35 -13.50 -2.62 1.60
N HIS A 36 -12.49 -3.49 1.62
CA HIS A 36 -11.52 -3.61 0.52
C HIS A 36 -12.15 -4.26 -0.74
N SER A 37 -13.14 -5.15 -0.59
CA SER A 37 -13.96 -5.63 -1.71
C SER A 37 -15.01 -4.62 -2.17
N GLU A 38 -15.55 -3.80 -1.26
CA GLU A 38 -16.55 -2.77 -1.57
C GLU A 38 -15.91 -1.56 -2.26
N VAL A 39 -14.68 -1.17 -1.91
CA VAL A 39 -13.88 -0.17 -2.63
C VAL A 39 -13.48 -0.66 -4.02
N ARG A 40 -13.25 -1.97 -4.22
CA ARG A 40 -13.10 -2.56 -5.57
C ARG A 40 -14.43 -2.70 -6.32
N GLY A 41 -15.56 -2.79 -5.61
CA GLY A 41 -16.90 -2.96 -6.19
C GLY A 41 -17.61 -1.65 -6.54
N LEU A 42 -17.23 -0.54 -5.91
CA LEU A 42 -17.83 0.79 -6.12
C LEU A 42 -17.25 1.55 -7.33
N GLU A 43 -16.16 1.08 -7.94
CA GLU A 43 -15.72 1.54 -9.27
C GLU A 43 -16.61 1.01 -10.43
N GLY A 44 -17.64 0.20 -10.12
CA GLY A 44 -18.48 -0.48 -11.11
C GLY A 44 -19.94 -0.02 -11.24
N LYS A 45 -20.40 1.03 -10.55
CA LYS A 45 -21.80 1.51 -10.68
C LYS A 45 -21.87 2.93 -11.23
N ARG A 46 -22.22 2.99 -12.52
CA ARG A 46 -22.66 4.18 -13.27
C ARG A 46 -23.94 4.74 -12.64
N LEU A 47 -23.95 6.05 -12.42
CA LEU A 47 -25.14 6.86 -12.16
C LEU A 47 -25.66 7.38 -13.51
N ASP A 48 -26.92 7.10 -13.81
CA ASP A 48 -27.82 7.76 -14.77
C ASP A 48 -29.10 8.02 -13.93
N GLU A 49 -29.82 9.14 -13.86
CA GLU A 49 -30.04 10.32 -14.70
C GLU A 49 -30.45 11.52 -13.82
N SER A 50 -30.15 12.77 -14.24
CA SER A 50 -31.13 13.87 -14.48
C SER A 50 -30.45 15.25 -14.60
N GLU A 51 -31.04 16.07 -15.47
CA GLU A 51 -30.46 17.19 -16.24
C GLU A 51 -30.24 18.51 -15.47
N GLY A 52 -29.27 19.32 -15.94
CA GLY A 52 -29.14 20.74 -15.58
C GLY A 52 -27.85 21.39 -16.10
N LEU A 53 -27.96 22.41 -16.95
CA LEU A 53 -26.91 23.07 -17.74
C LEU A 53 -25.68 23.57 -16.95
N GLY A 54 -24.47 23.40 -17.54
CA GLY A 54 -23.29 24.21 -17.22
C GLY A 54 -21.95 23.63 -17.73
N MET A 55 -21.30 24.30 -18.67
CA MET A 55 -19.99 23.93 -19.25
C MET A 55 -18.88 23.68 -18.20
N LYS A 56 -18.12 22.57 -18.34
CA LYS A 56 -16.62 22.53 -18.45
C LYS A 56 -16.06 21.11 -18.27
N GLY A 57 -15.19 20.70 -19.21
CA GLY A 57 -14.18 19.66 -18.99
C GLY A 57 -14.47 18.30 -19.65
N CYS A 58 -14.49 18.25 -20.99
CA CYS A 58 -14.45 16.98 -21.72
C CYS A 58 -13.13 16.25 -21.41
N SER A 59 -13.18 15.27 -20.50
CA SER A 59 -12.11 14.27 -20.35
C SER A 59 -12.10 13.44 -21.62
N ARG A 60 -11.10 13.69 -22.46
CA ARG A 60 -10.86 12.86 -23.64
C ARG A 60 -10.47 11.48 -23.14
N GLY A 61 -11.32 10.49 -23.42
CA GLY A 61 -10.98 9.08 -23.24
C GLY A 61 -9.65 8.74 -23.93
N PRO A 62 -9.03 7.60 -23.61
CA PRO A 62 -7.71 7.25 -24.12
C PRO A 62 -7.74 7.20 -25.64
N SER A 63 -6.90 8.02 -26.28
CA SER A 63 -6.76 8.02 -27.73
C SER A 63 -6.29 6.63 -28.18
N PRO A 64 -6.91 6.03 -29.22
CA PRO A 64 -6.38 4.82 -29.83
C PRO A 64 -4.95 5.09 -30.30
N LEU A 65 -4.07 4.09 -30.15
CA LEU A 65 -2.70 4.17 -30.67
C LEU A 65 -2.74 4.47 -32.16
N THR A 66 -2.49 5.72 -32.50
CA THR A 66 -2.33 6.19 -33.87
C THR A 66 -0.84 6.41 -34.03
N MET A 67 -0.16 5.45 -34.66
CA MET A 67 1.29 5.51 -34.84
C MET A 67 1.63 5.81 -36.29
N GLY A 68 2.50 6.80 -36.49
CA GLY A 68 3.27 7.01 -37.70
C GLY A 68 4.52 6.11 -37.74
N PRO A 69 5.18 6.00 -38.90
CA PRO A 69 6.28 5.06 -39.16
C PRO A 69 7.61 5.32 -38.41
N GLN A 70 7.65 6.29 -37.49
CA GLN A 70 8.82 6.61 -36.64
C GLN A 70 8.45 6.74 -35.14
N ASP A 71 7.23 6.33 -34.75
CA ASP A 71 6.74 6.59 -33.40
C ASP A 71 7.27 5.57 -32.37
N THR A 72 7.91 6.10 -31.33
CA THR A 72 8.29 5.34 -30.13
C THR A 72 7.05 4.80 -29.39
N LEU A 73 7.13 3.56 -28.94
CA LEU A 73 6.01 2.87 -28.30
C LEU A 73 5.75 3.42 -26.89
N PRO A 74 4.51 3.90 -26.58
CA PRO A 74 4.21 4.39 -25.25
C PRO A 74 3.96 3.23 -24.28
N VAL A 75 4.63 3.28 -23.13
CA VAL A 75 4.45 2.37 -22.00
C VAL A 75 4.24 3.20 -20.75
N ALA A 76 3.31 2.82 -19.87
CA ALA A 76 3.20 3.42 -18.56
C ALA A 76 3.82 2.49 -17.50
N ALA A 77 4.35 3.06 -16.43
CA ALA A 77 4.89 2.32 -15.31
C ALA A 77 4.14 2.68 -14.03
N ALA A 78 4.04 1.73 -13.11
CA ALA A 78 3.48 1.96 -11.79
C ALA A 78 4.31 1.28 -10.70
N PHE A 79 4.70 2.03 -9.67
CA PHE A 79 5.20 1.52 -8.41
C PHE A 79 4.06 1.57 -7.38
N THR A 80 3.69 0.42 -6.84
CA THR A 80 2.67 0.30 -5.79
C THR A 80 3.29 -0.37 -4.57
N GLU A 81 3.36 0.35 -3.46
CA GLU A 81 3.93 -0.14 -2.21
C GLU A 81 2.88 -0.29 -1.11
N THR A 82 3.14 -1.19 -0.17
CA THR A 82 2.31 -1.46 0.99
C THR A 82 3.20 -1.46 2.21
N ILE A 83 2.86 -0.62 3.19
CA ILE A 83 3.55 -0.58 4.47
C ILE A 83 2.75 -1.27 5.55
N ASN A 84 3.37 -2.24 6.21
CA ASN A 84 2.90 -2.83 7.44
C ASN A 84 3.75 -2.28 8.58
N ALA A 85 3.11 -1.87 9.66
CA ALA A 85 3.80 -1.36 10.83
C ALA A 85 3.08 -1.82 12.10
N TYR A 86 3.85 -2.10 13.14
CA TYR A 86 3.36 -2.39 14.48
C TYR A 86 4.06 -1.48 15.48
N PHE A 87 3.29 -0.74 16.27
CA PHE A 87 3.78 0.14 17.33
C PHE A 87 3.39 -0.42 18.69
N LYS A 88 4.23 -0.24 19.71
CA LYS A 88 3.96 -0.70 21.07
C LYS A 88 4.21 0.42 22.08
N GLY A 89 3.13 0.94 22.62
CA GLY A 89 3.10 2.10 23.51
C GLY A 89 3.74 3.30 22.85
N ALA A 90 4.54 4.04 23.64
CA ALA A 90 5.31 5.18 23.17
C ALA A 90 6.79 4.85 22.90
N ASP A 91 7.18 3.56 22.87
CA ASP A 91 8.57 3.11 22.73
C ASP A 91 8.95 2.93 21.25
N PRO A 92 9.77 3.82 20.67
CA PRO A 92 10.11 3.75 19.25
C PRO A 92 10.93 2.51 18.88
N SER A 93 11.67 1.94 19.84
CA SER A 93 12.54 0.78 19.62
C SER A 93 11.75 -0.51 19.37
N LYS A 94 10.47 -0.53 19.74
CA LYS A 94 9.56 -1.67 19.53
C LYS A 94 8.77 -1.56 18.22
N CYS A 95 8.99 -0.50 17.44
CA CYS A 95 8.34 -0.35 16.15
C CYS A 95 8.91 -1.37 15.14
N VAL A 96 8.04 -2.23 14.61
CA VAL A 96 8.40 -3.21 13.58
C VAL A 96 7.74 -2.80 12.27
N VAL A 97 8.52 -2.75 11.20
CA VAL A 97 8.08 -2.27 9.89
C VAL A 97 8.42 -3.30 8.83
N LYS A 98 7.47 -3.50 7.90
CA LYS A 98 7.70 -4.27 6.68
C LYS A 98 7.03 -3.58 5.51
N ILE A 99 7.86 -3.14 4.56
CA ILE A 99 7.41 -2.51 3.32
C ILE A 99 7.61 -3.51 2.18
N THR A 100 6.56 -3.72 1.41
CA THR A 100 6.56 -4.55 0.20
C THR A 100 6.07 -3.73 -0.97
N GLY A 101 6.55 -4.00 -2.18
CA GLY A 101 6.03 -3.34 -3.35
C GLY A 101 6.11 -4.17 -4.61
N GLU A 102 5.47 -3.64 -5.63
CA GLU A 102 5.51 -4.18 -6.98
C GLU A 102 5.70 -3.06 -8.00
N MET A 103 6.31 -3.44 -9.12
CA MET A 103 6.47 -2.62 -10.30
C MET A 103 5.71 -3.28 -11.45
N VAL A 104 4.81 -2.52 -12.07
CA VAL A 104 3.96 -2.96 -13.17
C VAL A 104 4.24 -2.09 -14.39
N LEU A 105 4.33 -2.69 -15.57
CA LEU A 105 4.30 -1.98 -16.84
C LEU A 105 2.93 -2.18 -17.51
N SER A 106 2.37 -1.09 -18.03
CA SER A 106 1.07 -1.04 -18.68
C SER A 106 1.24 -0.72 -20.15
N PHE A 107 0.73 -1.61 -21.00
CA PHE A 107 0.79 -1.49 -22.45
C PHE A 107 -0.58 -1.14 -23.03
N PRO A 108 -0.67 -0.17 -23.94
CA PRO A 108 -1.93 0.21 -24.58
C PRO A 108 -2.49 -0.92 -25.47
N ALA A 109 -3.81 -1.02 -25.59
CA ALA A 109 -4.48 -2.14 -26.27
C ALA A 109 -4.00 -2.40 -27.72
N GLY A 110 -3.65 -1.34 -28.45
CA GLY A 110 -3.16 -1.43 -29.83
C GLY A 110 -1.76 -2.06 -29.99
N ILE A 111 -1.05 -2.33 -28.90
CA ILE A 111 0.31 -2.88 -28.91
C ILE A 111 0.39 -4.25 -29.61
N THR A 112 -0.64 -5.09 -29.46
CA THR A 112 -0.68 -6.44 -30.04
C THR A 112 -0.71 -6.40 -31.56
N ARG A 113 -1.49 -5.47 -32.14
CA ARG A 113 -1.54 -5.23 -33.60
C ARG A 113 -0.22 -4.66 -34.11
N HIS A 114 0.42 -3.78 -33.33
CA HIS A 114 1.74 -3.26 -33.69
C HIS A 114 2.80 -4.38 -33.75
N PHE A 115 2.88 -5.22 -32.71
CA PHE A 115 3.82 -6.34 -32.69
C PHE A 115 3.55 -7.36 -33.80
N ALA A 116 2.28 -7.61 -34.16
CA ALA A 116 1.94 -8.49 -35.28
C ALA A 116 2.38 -7.95 -36.65
N SER A 117 2.47 -6.62 -36.81
CA SER A 117 2.88 -5.99 -38.08
C SER A 117 4.39 -5.77 -38.20
N HIS A 118 5.13 -5.90 -37.10
CA HIS A 118 6.56 -5.61 -37.04
C HIS A 118 7.29 -6.69 -36.22
N PRO A 119 7.69 -7.81 -36.84
CA PRO A 119 8.25 -8.96 -36.10
C PRO A 119 9.60 -8.68 -35.43
N THR A 120 10.39 -7.73 -35.93
CA THR A 120 11.65 -7.27 -35.31
C THR A 120 11.39 -6.01 -34.47
N GLN A 121 10.98 -6.21 -33.21
CA GLN A 121 10.80 -5.10 -32.27
C GLN A 121 12.11 -4.72 -31.58
N PRO A 122 12.32 -3.43 -31.26
CA PRO A 122 13.38 -3.04 -30.33
C PRO A 122 13.17 -3.76 -28.99
N ILE A 123 14.25 -4.14 -28.33
CA ILE A 123 14.20 -4.77 -27.01
C ILE A 123 13.75 -3.70 -26.01
N LEU A 124 12.74 -4.02 -25.20
CA LEU A 124 12.36 -3.17 -24.07
C LEU A 124 13.38 -3.36 -22.94
N THR A 125 14.14 -2.31 -22.67
CA THR A 125 15.13 -2.26 -21.59
C THR A 125 14.78 -1.12 -20.65
N PHE A 126 14.88 -1.36 -19.35
CA PHE A 126 14.67 -0.33 -18.35
C PHE A 126 15.65 -0.49 -17.19
N SER A 127 15.93 0.61 -16.52
CA SER A 127 16.71 0.63 -15.28
C SER A 127 15.86 1.13 -14.12
N ILE A 128 16.17 0.64 -12.92
CA ILE A 128 15.58 1.09 -11.66
C ILE A 128 16.68 1.77 -10.84
N SER A 129 16.45 3.01 -10.43
CA SER A 129 17.32 3.77 -9.51
C SER A 129 16.91 3.58 -8.05
N ASN A 130 17.78 3.96 -7.10
CA ASN A 130 17.62 3.69 -5.68
C ASN A 130 17.45 2.18 -5.39
N TYR A 131 18.07 1.35 -6.22
CA TYR A 131 17.90 -0.10 -6.18
C TYR A 131 18.51 -0.72 -4.92
N THR A 132 19.52 -0.08 -4.33
CA THR A 132 20.15 -0.52 -3.07
C THR A 132 19.20 -0.55 -1.88
N ARG A 133 18.08 0.19 -1.96
CA ARG A 133 17.02 0.17 -0.95
C ARG A 133 16.11 -1.04 -1.03
N LEU A 134 16.19 -1.82 -2.10
CA LEU A 134 15.34 -2.99 -2.29
C LEU A 134 16.01 -4.25 -1.72
N GLU A 135 15.22 -5.01 -0.98
CA GLU A 135 15.57 -6.32 -0.43
C GLU A 135 14.64 -7.38 -1.02
N GLN A 136 15.11 -8.63 -1.09
CA GLN A 136 14.31 -9.77 -1.57
C GLN A 136 13.58 -9.49 -2.90
N VAL A 137 14.31 -8.96 -3.88
CA VAL A 137 13.76 -8.63 -5.21
C VAL A 137 13.47 -9.91 -5.99
N LEU A 138 12.28 -10.01 -6.54
CA LEU A 138 11.77 -11.11 -7.36
C LEU A 138 11.34 -10.57 -8.73
N PRO A 139 12.25 -10.54 -9.71
CA PRO A 139 11.90 -10.26 -11.11
C PRO A 139 11.02 -11.36 -11.70
N ASN A 140 10.15 -11.03 -12.64
CA ASN A 140 9.34 -12.01 -13.35
C ASN A 140 10.23 -12.92 -14.20
N PRO A 141 10.40 -14.22 -13.85
CA PRO A 141 11.39 -15.09 -14.50
C PRO A 141 11.02 -15.47 -15.93
N GLN A 142 9.77 -15.26 -16.33
CA GLN A 142 9.32 -15.51 -17.70
C GLN A 142 9.58 -14.30 -18.61
N LEU A 143 9.62 -13.10 -18.05
CA LEU A 143 9.62 -11.86 -18.81
C LEU A 143 10.93 -11.08 -18.70
N LEU A 144 11.68 -11.23 -17.63
CA LEU A 144 12.87 -10.42 -17.36
C LEU A 144 14.15 -11.25 -17.39
N CYS A 145 15.17 -10.68 -17.99
CA CYS A 145 16.57 -11.08 -17.90
C CYS A 145 17.35 -9.95 -17.19
N CYS A 146 18.32 -10.31 -16.35
CA CYS A 146 19.19 -9.35 -15.66
C CYS A 146 20.57 -9.95 -15.45
N ASP A 147 21.60 -9.10 -15.44
CA ASP A 147 22.99 -9.53 -15.22
C ASP A 147 23.23 -9.76 -13.73
N SER A 148 23.65 -10.97 -13.38
CA SER A 148 23.94 -11.39 -12.00
C SER A 148 25.26 -10.81 -11.45
N THR A 149 26.01 -10.07 -12.26
CA THR A 149 27.37 -9.59 -11.93
C THR A 149 27.40 -8.17 -11.35
N ALA A 150 26.28 -7.45 -11.41
CA ALA A 150 26.14 -6.07 -10.94
C ALA A 150 25.39 -6.00 -9.60
N ASP A 151 25.95 -6.63 -8.58
CA ASP A 151 25.43 -6.53 -7.20
C ASP A 151 26.02 -5.30 -6.50
N GLY A 152 25.18 -4.54 -5.81
CA GLY A 152 25.57 -3.34 -5.05
C GLY A 152 25.56 -2.01 -5.82
N LEU A 153 25.12 -1.99 -7.09
CA LEU A 153 24.87 -0.74 -7.80
C LEU A 153 23.50 -0.16 -7.41
N ASP A 154 23.45 1.16 -7.29
CA ASP A 154 22.19 1.88 -7.01
C ASP A 154 21.23 1.94 -8.21
N ILE A 155 21.74 1.56 -9.38
CA ILE A 155 20.97 1.42 -10.61
C ILE A 155 21.07 -0.03 -11.09
N LYS A 156 19.94 -0.67 -11.34
CA LYS A 156 19.87 -2.03 -11.91
C LYS A 156 19.12 -2.01 -13.24
N GLU A 157 19.74 -2.54 -14.29
CA GLU A 157 19.14 -2.69 -15.61
C GLU A 157 18.46 -4.06 -15.78
N PHE A 158 17.34 -4.07 -16.50
CA PHE A 158 16.55 -5.24 -16.85
C PHE A 158 16.23 -5.24 -18.35
N TRP A 159 16.37 -6.40 -18.98
CA TRP A 159 15.98 -6.63 -20.38
C TRP A 159 14.74 -7.51 -20.44
N VAL A 160 13.77 -7.12 -21.26
CA VAL A 160 12.53 -7.88 -21.41
C VAL A 160 12.67 -8.95 -22.50
N ASN A 161 12.27 -10.18 -22.19
CA ASN A 161 12.10 -11.26 -23.16
C ASN A 161 10.89 -10.94 -24.05
N MET A 162 11.18 -10.28 -25.18
CA MET A 162 10.17 -9.81 -26.12
C MET A 162 9.25 -10.93 -26.66
N PRO A 163 9.74 -12.12 -27.06
CA PRO A 163 8.87 -13.24 -27.43
C PRO A 163 7.84 -13.61 -26.35
N ASN A 164 8.27 -13.72 -25.08
CA ASN A 164 7.38 -14.07 -23.98
C ASN A 164 6.40 -12.93 -23.67
N LEU A 165 6.85 -11.67 -23.74
CA LEU A 165 5.98 -10.51 -23.59
C LEU A 165 4.88 -10.48 -24.65
N MET A 166 5.23 -10.66 -25.93
CA MET A 166 4.26 -10.67 -27.03
C MET A 166 3.22 -11.78 -26.87
N SER A 167 3.67 -12.99 -26.52
CA SER A 167 2.79 -14.14 -26.24
C SER A 167 1.86 -13.85 -25.06
N HIS A 168 2.38 -13.26 -23.98
CA HIS A 168 1.59 -12.88 -22.82
C HIS A 168 0.52 -11.83 -23.16
N LEU A 169 0.91 -10.73 -23.79
CA LEU A 169 -0.01 -9.64 -24.18
C LEU A 169 -1.11 -10.13 -25.13
N LYS A 170 -0.76 -11.02 -26.08
CA LYS A 170 -1.75 -11.64 -26.97
C LYS A 170 -2.80 -12.43 -26.19
N LYS A 171 -2.37 -13.28 -25.24
CA LYS A 171 -3.29 -14.07 -24.39
C LYS A 171 -4.19 -13.16 -23.53
N VAL A 172 -3.63 -12.10 -22.94
CA VAL A 172 -4.41 -11.16 -22.13
C VAL A 172 -5.43 -10.41 -23.00
N ALA A 173 -5.05 -10.00 -24.22
CA ALA A 173 -5.94 -9.35 -25.16
C ALA A 173 -7.11 -10.25 -25.60
N GLU A 174 -6.84 -11.54 -25.83
CA GLU A 174 -7.87 -12.54 -26.15
C GLU A 174 -8.86 -12.75 -24.98
N GLN A 175 -8.37 -12.73 -23.74
CA GLN A 175 -9.20 -12.84 -22.55
C GLN A 175 -9.98 -11.57 -22.21
N LYS A 176 -9.42 -10.39 -22.54
CA LYS A 176 -9.96 -9.08 -22.16
C LYS A 176 -9.95 -8.11 -23.36
N PRO A 177 -10.74 -8.37 -24.42
CA PRO A 177 -10.68 -7.60 -25.67
C PRO A 177 -11.15 -6.14 -25.53
N GLN A 178 -11.90 -5.81 -24.49
CA GLN A 178 -12.40 -4.46 -24.22
C GLN A 178 -11.47 -3.64 -23.32
N ALA A 179 -10.34 -4.20 -22.87
CA ALA A 179 -9.39 -3.48 -22.03
C ALA A 179 -8.64 -2.42 -22.85
N THR A 180 -8.50 -1.23 -22.28
CA THR A 180 -7.73 -0.12 -22.90
C THR A 180 -6.22 -0.27 -22.66
N TYR A 181 -5.85 -0.98 -21.60
CA TYR A 181 -4.46 -1.28 -21.22
C TYR A 181 -4.32 -2.70 -20.70
N TYR A 182 -3.14 -3.29 -20.92
CA TYR A 182 -2.72 -4.57 -20.39
C TYR A 182 -1.60 -4.34 -19.37
N ASN A 183 -1.86 -4.69 -18.11
CA ASN A 183 -0.90 -4.57 -17.01
C ASN A 183 -0.09 -5.85 -16.90
N VAL A 184 1.23 -5.71 -16.75
CA VAL A 184 2.18 -6.81 -16.67
C VAL A 184 3.06 -6.60 -15.45
N ASP A 185 2.99 -7.55 -14.51
CA ASP A 185 3.80 -7.55 -13.29
C ASP A 185 5.27 -7.85 -13.66
N MET A 186 6.14 -6.88 -13.40
CA MET A 186 7.57 -6.97 -13.74
C MET A 186 8.38 -7.43 -12.54
N ILE A 187 8.26 -6.76 -11.40
CA ILE A 187 9.10 -7.02 -10.23
C ILE A 187 8.27 -6.93 -8.96
N LYS A 188 8.49 -7.86 -8.04
CA LYS A 188 8.05 -7.76 -6.64
C LYS A 188 9.27 -7.58 -5.74
N TYR A 189 9.16 -6.77 -4.70
CA TYR A 189 10.29 -6.44 -3.85
C TYR A 189 9.85 -6.17 -2.41
N GLN A 190 10.81 -6.25 -1.49
CA GLN A 190 10.71 -5.64 -0.16
C GLN A 190 11.60 -4.40 -0.14
N VAL A 191 11.30 -3.45 0.72
CA VAL A 191 12.10 -2.24 0.90
C VAL A 191 12.75 -2.32 2.26
N SER A 192 14.05 -2.02 2.33
CA SER A 192 14.78 -1.90 3.58
C SER A 192 14.14 -0.81 4.46
N ALA A 193 13.95 -1.12 5.74
CA ALA A 193 13.23 -0.26 6.68
C ALA A 193 13.95 -0.17 8.03
N GLU A 194 14.02 1.04 8.57
CA GLU A 194 14.74 1.40 9.80
C GLU A 194 13.75 1.74 10.93
N GLY A 195 12.88 0.78 11.24
CA GLY A 195 11.87 0.92 12.30
C GLY A 195 11.00 2.16 12.10
N ILE A 196 10.79 2.94 13.17
CA ILE A 196 9.85 4.07 13.17
C ILE A 196 10.15 5.14 12.11
N GLN A 197 11.42 5.32 11.72
CA GLN A 197 11.81 6.34 10.74
C GLN A 197 11.28 6.04 9.33
N SER A 198 11.05 4.77 9.01
CA SER A 198 10.47 4.34 7.74
C SER A 198 8.93 4.36 7.73
N THR A 199 8.29 4.80 8.80
CA THR A 199 6.83 4.89 8.86
C THR A 199 6.34 6.29 8.53
N PRO A 200 5.40 6.48 7.57
CA PRO A 200 4.91 7.80 7.19
C PRO A 200 3.91 8.38 8.20
N LEU A 201 3.40 7.56 9.13
CA LEU A 201 2.49 7.95 10.20
C LEU A 201 2.91 7.30 11.51
N ASN A 202 3.64 8.01 12.36
CA ASN A 202 4.03 7.49 13.65
C ASN A 202 2.80 7.46 14.58
N LEU A 203 2.66 6.39 15.36
CA LEU A 203 1.55 6.20 16.29
C LEU A 203 2.07 5.92 17.70
N ALA A 204 1.36 6.45 18.69
CA ALA A 204 1.45 6.03 20.08
C ALA A 204 0.04 5.91 20.66
N VAL A 205 -0.24 4.78 21.31
CA VAL A 205 -1.54 4.51 21.91
C VAL A 205 -1.36 4.35 23.41
N SER A 206 -2.26 4.95 24.18
CA SER A 206 -2.31 4.79 25.63
C SER A 206 -3.74 4.58 26.10
N TRP A 207 -3.88 3.65 27.03
CA TRP A 207 -5.14 3.33 27.69
C TRP A 207 -5.02 3.59 29.19
N ARG A 208 -6.05 4.20 29.77
CA ARG A 208 -6.24 4.28 31.22
C ARG A 208 -7.60 3.68 31.54
N CYS A 209 -7.60 2.54 32.21
CA CYS A 209 -8.81 1.81 32.55
C CYS A 209 -9.00 1.84 34.07
N ASP A 210 -10.06 2.52 34.51
CA ASP A 210 -10.53 2.46 35.89
C ASP A 210 -11.69 1.46 36.01
N SER A 211 -12.29 1.34 37.20
CA SER A 211 -13.39 0.38 37.45
C SER A 211 -14.67 0.70 36.67
N THR A 212 -14.86 1.96 36.25
CA THR A 212 -16.11 2.45 35.64
C THR A 212 -15.90 3.24 34.36
N ASN A 213 -14.71 3.83 34.17
CA ASN A 213 -14.41 4.66 33.02
C ASN A 213 -13.13 4.20 32.34
N THR A 214 -13.06 4.39 31.03
CA THR A 214 -11.91 4.09 30.21
C THR A 214 -11.58 5.30 29.34
N ASP A 215 -10.32 5.73 29.43
CA ASP A 215 -9.75 6.78 28.60
C ASP A 215 -8.78 6.18 27.58
N LEU A 216 -9.03 6.45 26.31
CA LEU A 216 -8.19 6.12 25.16
C LEU A 216 -7.56 7.42 24.64
N ARG A 217 -6.25 7.41 24.44
CA ARG A 217 -5.52 8.45 23.73
C ARG A 217 -4.65 7.86 22.64
N ILE A 218 -4.79 8.37 21.43
CA ILE A 218 -3.97 8.03 20.26
C ILE A 218 -3.26 9.30 19.83
N ASP A 219 -1.94 9.33 19.95
CA ASP A 219 -1.12 10.39 19.36
C ASP A 219 -0.62 9.93 17.99
N TYR A 220 -0.71 10.82 17.00
CA TYR A 220 -0.21 10.55 15.65
C TYR A 220 0.68 11.69 15.16
N LYS A 221 1.68 11.34 14.34
CA LYS A 221 2.59 12.31 13.72
C LYS A 221 2.90 11.91 12.29
N TYR A 222 2.58 12.81 11.35
CA TYR A 222 3.05 12.72 9.97
C TYR A 222 4.58 12.77 9.92
N ASN A 223 5.19 11.82 9.22
CA ASN A 223 6.64 11.73 9.05
C ASN A 223 7.00 11.91 7.58
N MET A 224 7.49 13.11 7.24
CA MET A 224 7.87 13.44 5.87
C MET A 224 9.14 12.73 5.39
N GLU A 225 10.01 12.28 6.31
CA GLU A 225 11.31 11.67 6.01
C GLU A 225 11.19 10.21 5.57
N ALA A 226 10.06 9.56 5.85
CA ALA A 226 9.77 8.19 5.43
C ALA A 226 9.50 8.05 3.91
N MET A 227 9.36 9.17 3.20
CA MET A 227 9.01 9.23 1.78
C MET A 227 10.11 9.89 0.98
N ALA A 228 10.30 9.46 -0.27
CA ALA A 228 11.28 10.09 -1.15
C ALA A 228 10.94 11.54 -1.51
N ALA A 229 9.64 11.82 -1.68
CA ALA A 229 9.11 13.17 -1.77
C ALA A 229 7.92 13.32 -0.81
N PRO A 230 7.89 14.34 0.06
CA PRO A 230 6.77 14.53 0.98
C PRO A 230 5.44 14.72 0.24
N VAL A 231 4.52 13.79 0.44
CA VAL A 231 3.15 13.81 -0.12
C VAL A 231 2.11 13.61 0.98
N PRO A 232 0.88 14.14 0.84
CA PRO A 232 -0.16 13.90 1.84
C PRO A 232 -0.55 12.43 1.94
N LEU A 233 -0.91 12.02 3.16
CA LEU A 233 -1.70 10.82 3.39
C LEU A 233 -3.18 11.16 3.24
N TYR A 234 -3.96 10.25 2.66
CA TYR A 234 -5.39 10.43 2.42
C TYR A 234 -6.20 9.31 3.06
N ASN A 235 -7.47 9.61 3.32
CA ASN A 235 -8.46 8.66 3.82
C ASN A 235 -7.96 7.91 5.07
N LEU A 236 -7.39 8.65 6.02
CA LEU A 236 -6.87 8.05 7.23
C LEU A 236 -8.04 7.58 8.10
N HIS A 237 -8.15 6.29 8.34
CA HIS A 237 -9.17 5.69 9.18
C HIS A 237 -8.52 5.06 10.40
N PHE A 238 -8.85 5.55 11.59
CA PHE A 238 -8.42 4.98 12.87
C PHE A 238 -9.59 4.19 13.44
N LEU A 239 -9.42 2.90 13.69
CA LEU A 239 -10.45 2.02 14.24
C LEU A 239 -9.92 1.35 15.50
N VAL A 240 -10.69 1.43 16.59
CA VAL A 240 -10.35 0.79 17.87
C VAL A 240 -11.56 0.06 18.43
N PRO A 241 -11.48 -1.26 18.64
CA PRO A 241 -12.45 -1.99 19.45
C PRO A 241 -12.35 -1.59 20.92
N VAL A 242 -13.46 -1.35 21.60
CA VAL A 242 -13.48 -1.13 23.06
C VAL A 242 -13.96 -2.42 23.70
N ASP A 243 -13.00 -3.27 24.06
CA ASP A 243 -13.26 -4.58 24.66
C ASP A 243 -13.42 -4.48 26.19
N GLY A 244 -14.11 -5.46 26.79
CA GLY A 244 -14.19 -5.61 28.26
C GLY A 244 -15.57 -5.35 28.87
N GLY A 245 -16.58 -5.09 28.05
CA GLY A 245 -17.97 -4.91 28.48
C GLY A 245 -18.73 -4.04 27.48
N MET A 246 -19.99 -3.74 27.79
CA MET A 246 -20.77 -2.77 27.02
C MET A 246 -20.31 -1.35 27.41
N ALA A 247 -19.81 -0.61 26.42
CA ALA A 247 -19.27 0.74 26.57
C ALA A 247 -20.26 1.79 26.07
N ARG A 248 -20.41 2.88 26.84
CA ARG A 248 -21.13 4.09 26.43
C ARG A 248 -20.12 5.23 26.22
N PRO A 249 -19.97 5.77 25.00
CA PRO A 249 -19.07 6.89 24.77
C PRO A 249 -19.58 8.14 25.51
N GLN A 250 -18.72 8.75 26.32
CA GLN A 250 -18.98 10.02 27.02
C GLN A 250 -18.34 11.20 26.29
N ALA A 251 -17.14 11.02 25.74
CA ALA A 251 -16.45 12.03 24.96
C ALA A 251 -15.65 11.40 23.83
N MET A 252 -15.66 12.03 22.65
CA MET A 252 -14.91 11.62 21.47
C MET A 252 -14.38 12.88 20.80
N ILE A 253 -13.07 13.13 20.91
CA ILE A 253 -12.43 14.38 20.47
C ILE A 253 -11.25 14.05 19.56
N PRO A 254 -11.22 14.53 18.31
CA PRO A 254 -12.31 15.18 17.58
C PRO A 254 -13.54 14.24 17.43
N PRO A 255 -14.68 14.73 16.91
CA PRO A 255 -15.86 13.89 16.70
C PRO A 255 -15.52 12.59 15.96
N ALA A 256 -16.08 11.48 16.46
CA ALA A 256 -15.87 10.13 15.97
C ALA A 256 -17.21 9.43 15.73
N THR A 257 -17.17 8.34 14.99
CA THR A 257 -18.32 7.43 14.85
C THR A 257 -18.18 6.30 15.85
N TRP A 258 -19.23 6.05 16.64
CA TRP A 258 -19.33 4.90 17.53
C TRP A 258 -20.26 3.85 16.93
N ASN A 259 -19.80 2.60 16.84
CA ASN A 259 -20.62 1.46 16.47
C ASN A 259 -20.94 0.62 17.74
N PRO A 260 -22.18 0.66 18.26
CA PRO A 260 -22.55 -0.08 19.45
C PRO A 260 -22.65 -1.59 19.24
N GLU A 261 -22.93 -2.06 18.02
CA GLU A 261 -23.04 -3.51 17.75
C GLU A 261 -21.67 -4.18 17.79
N GLN A 262 -20.66 -3.51 17.23
CA GLN A 262 -19.29 -4.00 17.18
C GLN A 262 -18.44 -3.53 18.37
N GLN A 263 -18.96 -2.59 19.18
CA GLN A 263 -18.22 -1.89 20.23
C GLN A 263 -16.93 -1.25 19.68
N THR A 264 -17.02 -0.54 18.55
CA THR A 264 -15.86 0.07 17.89
C THR A 264 -16.01 1.58 17.76
N ILE A 265 -14.93 2.31 18.03
CA ILE A 265 -14.83 3.74 17.73
C ILE A 265 -14.01 3.96 16.46
N GLN A 266 -14.43 4.90 15.62
CA GLN A 266 -13.78 5.25 14.37
C GLN A 266 -13.58 6.76 14.21
N TRP A 267 -12.35 7.15 13.90
CA TRP A 267 -12.04 8.49 13.39
C TRP A 267 -11.66 8.44 11.92
N LYS A 268 -12.07 9.47 11.17
CA LYS A 268 -11.68 9.67 9.76
C LYS A 268 -11.02 11.03 9.60
N ILE A 269 -9.80 11.04 9.08
CA ILE A 269 -9.09 12.26 8.70
C ILE A 269 -8.93 12.23 7.17
N PRO A 270 -9.55 13.16 6.42
CA PRO A 270 -9.53 13.13 4.95
C PRO A 270 -8.12 13.23 4.37
N SER A 271 -7.27 14.08 4.96
CA SER A 271 -5.89 14.26 4.53
C SER A 271 -4.99 14.72 5.67
N LEU A 272 -3.74 14.25 5.68
CA LEU A 272 -2.71 14.61 6.65
C LEU A 272 -1.37 14.88 5.94
N SER A 273 -0.75 16.02 6.22
CA SER A 273 0.57 16.39 5.69
C SER A 273 1.29 17.37 6.62
N HIS A 274 2.52 17.76 6.28
CA HIS A 274 3.26 18.82 6.97
C HIS A 274 2.56 20.20 6.93
N ARG A 275 1.56 20.38 6.06
CA ARG A 275 0.76 21.62 5.94
C ARG A 275 -0.55 21.57 6.74
N SER A 276 -0.89 20.40 7.27
CA SER A 276 -2.04 20.25 8.18
C SER A 276 -1.76 20.97 9.50
N ASP A 277 -2.80 21.18 10.29
CA ASP A 277 -2.69 21.80 11.61
C ASP A 277 -1.59 21.12 12.45
N ASN A 278 -0.85 21.94 13.21
CA ASN A 278 0.31 21.51 14.00
C ASN A 278 1.37 20.71 13.21
N GLY A 279 1.49 20.94 11.91
CA GLY A 279 2.47 20.26 11.06
C GLY A 279 2.17 18.77 10.85
N GLY A 280 0.91 18.36 11.00
CA GLY A 280 0.50 16.96 10.89
C GLY A 280 0.70 16.15 12.17
N VAL A 281 0.81 16.82 13.32
CA VAL A 281 0.83 16.21 14.65
C VAL A 281 -0.53 16.41 15.33
N GLY A 282 -1.10 15.35 15.88
CA GLY A 282 -2.39 15.46 16.57
C GLY A 282 -2.67 14.32 17.54
N ALA A 283 -3.82 14.42 18.20
CA ALA A 283 -4.29 13.44 19.17
C ALA A 283 -5.79 13.14 18.96
N LEU A 284 -6.17 11.88 19.19
CA LEU A 284 -7.56 11.41 19.23
C LEU A 284 -7.83 10.88 20.64
N LEU A 285 -8.93 11.33 21.23
CA LEU A 285 -9.30 11.07 22.62
C LEU A 285 -10.69 10.43 22.66
N GLY A 286 -10.81 9.29 23.33
CA GLY A 286 -12.09 8.64 23.61
C GLY A 286 -12.26 8.40 25.10
N ARG A 287 -13.41 8.76 25.67
CA ARG A 287 -13.79 8.41 27.05
C ARG A 287 -15.06 7.58 27.01
N PHE A 288 -15.04 6.45 27.70
CA PHE A 288 -16.14 5.49 27.73
C PHE A 288 -16.53 5.14 29.16
N GLN A 289 -17.82 5.09 29.44
CA GLN A 289 -18.37 4.48 30.64
C GLN A 289 -18.58 2.99 30.40
N MET A 290 -18.11 2.15 31.30
CA MET A 290 -18.26 0.70 31.21
C MET A 290 -19.44 0.25 32.08
N GLU A 291 -20.39 -0.51 31.52
CA GLU A 291 -21.55 -0.98 32.28
C GLU A 291 -21.27 -2.25 33.09
N ASN A 292 -20.46 -3.17 32.58
CA ASN A 292 -20.17 -4.47 33.21
C ASN A 292 -18.71 -4.88 32.96
N GLY A 293 -17.80 -4.42 33.80
CA GLY A 293 -16.38 -4.82 33.77
C GLY A 293 -15.40 -3.69 33.51
N SER A 294 -14.11 -3.99 33.64
CA SER A 294 -13.01 -3.09 33.26
C SER A 294 -12.65 -3.28 31.79
N CYS A 295 -12.34 -2.19 31.09
CA CYS A 295 -11.91 -2.26 29.70
C CYS A 295 -10.59 -3.05 29.57
N ARG A 296 -10.52 -3.86 28.52
CA ARG A 296 -9.29 -4.53 28.09
C ARG A 296 -8.71 -3.72 26.93
N PRO A 297 -7.49 -3.14 27.07
CA PRO A 297 -6.82 -2.47 25.98
C PRO A 297 -6.78 -3.35 24.74
N SER A 298 -7.21 -2.80 23.62
CA SER A 298 -7.21 -3.45 22.31
C SER A 298 -6.22 -2.77 21.37
N GLN A 299 -5.99 -3.40 20.22
CA GLN A 299 -5.13 -2.86 19.19
C GLN A 299 -5.87 -1.78 18.38
N LEU A 300 -5.22 -0.65 18.16
CA LEU A 300 -5.60 0.30 17.13
C LEU A 300 -5.25 -0.27 15.75
N ALA A 301 -6.18 -0.18 14.81
CA ALA A 301 -5.92 -0.40 13.39
C ALA A 301 -6.05 0.90 12.59
N VAL A 302 -5.09 1.17 11.72
CA VAL A 302 -5.09 2.35 10.85
C VAL A 302 -5.06 1.94 9.38
N GLN A 303 -5.81 2.67 8.55
CA GLN A 303 -5.74 2.59 7.08
C GLN A 303 -5.47 3.97 6.52
N PHE A 304 -4.71 4.06 5.43
CA PHE A 304 -4.49 5.29 4.66
C PHE A 304 -3.94 4.94 3.28
N SER A 305 -4.01 5.89 2.34
CA SER A 305 -3.36 5.81 1.03
C SER A 305 -2.60 7.08 0.71
N SER A 306 -1.67 7.01 -0.25
CA SER A 306 -0.98 8.16 -0.79
C SER A 306 -0.60 7.94 -2.25
N GLU A 307 -0.60 9.02 -3.03
CA GLU A 307 -0.22 9.03 -4.44
C GLU A 307 0.82 10.13 -4.69
N GLY A 308 1.71 9.89 -5.66
CA GLY A 308 2.75 10.83 -6.08
C GLY A 308 4.15 10.53 -5.52
N SER A 309 4.30 9.59 -4.60
CA SER A 309 5.61 9.15 -4.06
C SER A 309 5.65 7.64 -3.80
N THR A 310 6.86 7.14 -3.60
CA THR A 310 7.15 5.83 -2.99
C THR A 310 7.83 6.04 -1.63
N LEU A 311 7.82 5.00 -0.81
CA LEU A 311 8.64 4.85 0.38
C LEU A 311 10.06 4.45 -0.01
N SER A 312 10.24 3.57 -1.02
CA SER A 312 11.57 3.14 -1.53
C SER A 312 12.40 4.24 -2.18
N GLY A 313 11.74 5.27 -2.71
CA GLY A 313 12.39 6.23 -3.61
C GLY A 313 12.77 5.67 -4.97
N CYS A 314 12.42 4.42 -5.30
CA CYS A 314 12.70 3.87 -6.60
C CYS A 314 12.06 4.69 -7.73
N ASP A 315 12.77 4.74 -8.84
CA ASP A 315 12.27 5.29 -10.10
C ASP A 315 12.67 4.40 -11.26
N ILE A 316 12.01 4.60 -12.40
CA ILE A 316 12.24 3.86 -13.63
C ILE A 316 12.73 4.80 -14.73
N GLN A 317 13.72 4.35 -15.49
CA GLN A 317 14.12 4.97 -16.75
C GLN A 317 14.13 3.93 -17.86
N LEU A 318 13.69 4.31 -19.06
CA LEU A 318 13.83 3.45 -20.23
C LEU A 318 15.21 3.65 -20.86
N VAL A 319 15.77 2.55 -21.37
CA VAL A 319 17.05 2.54 -22.07
C VAL A 319 16.80 2.24 -23.55
N GLY A 320 17.39 3.05 -24.44
CA GLY A 320 17.21 2.95 -25.89
C GLY A 320 16.09 3.84 -26.43
N VAL A 321 15.80 3.70 -27.72
CA VAL A 321 14.92 4.62 -28.48
C VAL A 321 13.58 4.01 -28.91
N GLY A 322 13.34 2.73 -28.64
CA GLY A 322 12.12 2.03 -29.11
C GLY A 322 10.85 2.35 -28.32
N TYR A 323 11.00 2.82 -27.09
CA TYR A 323 9.92 2.99 -26.12
C TYR A 323 10.04 4.34 -25.43
N ARG A 324 8.91 4.88 -24.97
CA ARG A 324 8.85 6.07 -24.12
C ARG A 324 7.88 5.85 -22.96
N LEU A 325 8.20 6.44 -21.81
CA LEU A 325 7.27 6.46 -20.68
C LEU A 325 6.19 7.49 -20.94
N SER A 326 4.93 7.05 -20.98
CA SER A 326 3.78 7.95 -21.06
C SER A 326 3.36 8.46 -19.68
N LEU A 327 3.58 7.67 -18.63
CA LEU A 327 3.25 7.98 -17.25
C LEU A 327 4.09 7.10 -16.31
N VAL A 328 4.52 7.66 -15.19
CA VAL A 328 5.04 6.90 -14.05
C VAL A 328 4.14 7.19 -12.85
N LYS A 329 3.31 6.22 -12.45
CA LYS A 329 2.46 6.33 -11.27
C LYS A 329 3.19 5.79 -10.05
N LYS A 330 3.23 6.56 -8.97
CA LYS A 330 3.83 6.14 -7.69
C LYS A 330 2.79 6.26 -6.59
N ARG A 331 2.62 5.22 -5.79
CA ARG A 331 1.67 5.22 -4.67
C ARG A 331 2.08 4.23 -3.59
N PHE A 332 1.60 4.49 -2.38
CA PHE A 332 1.69 3.53 -1.29
C PHE A 332 0.42 3.55 -0.43
N ALA A 333 0.17 2.48 0.30
CA ALA A 333 -0.95 2.38 1.23
C ALA A 333 -0.59 1.59 2.49
N ALA A 334 -1.36 1.81 3.55
CA ALA A 334 -1.27 1.00 4.76
C ALA A 334 -1.78 -0.43 4.49
N GLY A 335 -0.99 -1.42 4.88
CA GLY A 335 -1.41 -2.81 5.02
C GLY A 335 -1.89 -3.07 6.45
N LYS A 336 -1.23 -4.00 7.15
CA LYS A 336 -1.40 -4.21 8.59
C LYS A 336 -0.67 -3.10 9.35
N TYR A 337 -1.39 -2.04 9.70
CA TYR A 337 -0.87 -0.89 10.41
C TYR A 337 -1.54 -0.79 11.78
N LEU A 338 -0.82 -1.22 12.83
CA LEU A 338 -1.39 -1.54 14.13
C LEU A 338 -0.61 -0.84 15.25
N ALA A 339 -1.29 -0.49 16.35
CA ALA A 339 -0.64 0.03 17.54
C ALA A 339 -1.28 -0.49 18.84
N ASP A 340 -0.44 -0.91 19.77
CA ASP A 340 -0.83 -1.37 21.12
C ASP A 340 -0.31 -0.42 22.21
N ASN A 341 -0.74 -0.65 23.44
CA ASN A 341 -0.17 -0.04 24.66
C ASN A 341 1.19 -0.65 25.03
#